data_AF-X6NJ15-F1
#
_entry.id   AF-X6NJ15-F1
#
_cell.length_a   1.000
_cell.length_b   1.000
_cell.length_c   1.000
_cell.angle_alpha   90.00
_cell.angle_beta   90.00
_cell.angle_gamma   90.00
#
_symmetry.space_group_name_H-M   'P 1'
#
loop_
_entity.id
_entity.type
_entity.pdbx_description
1 polymer ?
#
loop_
_entity_poly.entity_id
_entity_poly.type
_entity_poly.pdbx_seq_one_letter_code
_entity_poly.pdbx_strand_id
1 'polypeptide(L)'
;MDLGTKNMLSTNLKTPLAANDQFQFFANFDTREIEICHNNITYLKEKWKDIPLRFVPAVCTRTNNECEVHLLSYSHLKHIIDS
;
A
#
# COMPACT_ATOMS: atom_id res chain seq x y z
N MET A 1 -15.35 -5.16 4.35
CA MET A 1 -14.70 -4.66 5.57
C MET A 1 -13.95 -3.41 5.15
N ASP A 2 -14.43 -2.23 5.51
CA ASP A 2 -13.75 -0.97 5.23
C ASP A 2 -12.59 -0.85 6.23
N LEU A 3 -11.35 -0.93 5.73
CA LEU A 3 -10.14 -0.94 6.57
C LEU A 3 -9.82 0.44 7.16
N GLY A 4 -10.66 1.47 6.95
CA GLY A 4 -10.53 2.78 7.60
C GLY A 4 -9.20 3.51 7.30
N THR A 5 -8.40 2.98 6.38
CA THR A 5 -7.14 3.58 5.95
C THR A 5 -7.45 4.72 5.01
N LYS A 6 -7.30 5.96 5.49
CA LYS A 6 -7.28 7.19 4.68
C LYS A 6 -6.30 7.16 3.50
N ASN A 7 -5.40 6.17 3.46
CA ASN A 7 -4.41 6.00 2.43
C ASN A 7 -4.58 4.64 1.75
N MET A 8 -5.69 4.51 1.03
CA MET A 8 -5.95 3.42 0.10
C MET A 8 -5.56 3.92 -1.28
N LEU A 9 -4.60 3.25 -1.92
CA LEU A 9 -4.28 3.56 -3.31
C LEU A 9 -4.79 2.46 -4.23
N SER A 10 -5.89 2.73 -4.93
CA SER A 10 -6.32 1.89 -6.06
C SER A 10 -5.61 2.37 -7.32
N THR A 11 -4.93 1.46 -8.01
CA THR A 11 -4.33 1.73 -9.32
C THR A 11 -4.69 0.63 -10.31
N ASN A 12 -4.95 1.05 -11.55
CA ASN A 12 -5.08 0.13 -12.68
C ASN A 12 -3.68 -0.21 -13.20
N LEU A 13 -3.28 -1.45 -12.98
CA LEU A 13 -2.07 -2.01 -13.57
C LEU A 13 -2.18 -1.96 -15.09
N LYS A 14 -1.07 -1.59 -15.75
CA LYS A 14 -1.00 -1.53 -17.22
C LYS A 14 -1.18 -2.89 -17.86
N THR A 15 -0.90 -3.95 -17.12
CA THR A 15 -1.05 -5.35 -17.52
C THR A 15 -1.73 -6.13 -16.41
N PRO A 16 -2.47 -7.21 -16.73
CA PRO A 16 -2.98 -8.12 -15.72
C PRO A 16 -1.86 -8.69 -14.84
N LEU A 17 -2.18 -8.97 -13.58
CA LEU A 17 -1.27 -9.61 -12.64
C LEU A 17 -0.78 -10.96 -13.16
N ALA A 18 0.54 -11.14 -13.17
CA ALA A 18 1.19 -12.42 -13.45
C ALA A 18 1.81 -13.01 -12.18
N ALA A 19 2.01 -14.34 -12.16
CA ALA A 19 2.54 -15.06 -10.99
C ALA A 19 3.93 -14.57 -10.52
N ASN A 20 4.70 -13.92 -11.40
CA ASN A 20 6.05 -13.42 -11.12
C ASN A 20 6.11 -11.90 -10.97
N ASP A 21 4.96 -11.23 -10.89
CA ASP A 21 4.93 -9.79 -10.68
C ASP A 21 5.45 -9.42 -9.30
N GLN A 22 6.22 -8.35 -9.26
CA GLN A 22 6.82 -7.84 -8.04
C GLN A 22 6.19 -6.51 -7.68
N PHE A 23 5.67 -6.44 -6.46
CA PHE A 23 5.28 -5.18 -5.83
C PHE A 23 6.36 -4.75 -4.87
N GLN A 24 6.82 -3.51 -5.01
CA GLN A 24 7.79 -2.91 -4.11
C GLN A 24 7.17 -1.70 -3.45
N PHE A 25 7.39 -1.59 -2.16
CA PHE A 25 6.94 -0.48 -1.35
C PHE A 25 8.17 0.19 -0.74
N PHE A 26 8.35 1.47 -1.03
CA PHE A 26 9.42 2.28 -0.49
C PHE A 26 8.83 3.36 0.41
N ALA A 27 9.35 3.45 1.63
CA ALA A 27 9.03 4.53 2.56
C ALA A 27 10.30 5.26 2.95
N ASN A 28 10.37 6.54 2.61
CA ASN A 28 11.37 7.45 3.12
C ASN A 28 10.79 8.20 4.32
N PHE A 29 11.22 7.82 5.52
CA PHE A 29 10.72 8.41 6.76
C PHE A 29 11.21 9.85 6.99
N ASP A 30 12.37 10.21 6.45
CA ASP A 30 12.94 11.56 6.60
C ASP A 30 12.15 12.58 5.77
N THR A 31 11.83 12.21 4.52
CA THR A 31 11.07 13.08 3.60
C THR A 31 9.57 12.84 3.64
N ARG A 32 9.13 11.84 4.42
CA ARG A 32 7.76 11.33 4.48
C ARG A 32 7.18 11.00 3.10
N GLU A 33 8.01 10.44 2.23
CA GLU A 33 7.64 10.06 0.88
C GLU A 33 7.39 8.56 0.80
N ILE A 34 6.28 8.19 0.18
CA ILE A 34 5.91 6.82 -0.13
C ILE A 34 5.95 6.62 -1.63
N GLU A 35 6.59 5.53 -2.06
CA GLU A 35 6.66 5.13 -3.45
C GLU A 35 6.22 3.66 -3.60
N ILE A 36 5.36 3.41 -4.59
CA ILE A 36 4.86 2.07 -4.92
C ILE A 36 5.26 1.77 -6.35
N CYS A 37 5.92 0.63 -6.53
CA CYS A 37 6.35 0.14 -7.83
C CYS A 37 5.76 -1.23 -8.12
N HIS A 38 5.47 -1.48 -9.40
CA HIS A 38 5.15 -2.80 -9.92
C HIS A 38 6.12 -3.12 -11.07
N ASN A 39 6.86 -4.21 -10.94
CA ASN A 39 7.95 -4.59 -11.85
C ASN A 39 8.95 -3.44 -12.12
N ASN A 40 9.35 -2.71 -11.08
CA ASN A 40 10.23 -1.52 -11.11
C ASN A 40 9.66 -0.30 -11.83
N ILE A 41 8.38 -0.29 -12.21
CA ILE A 41 7.70 0.89 -12.73
C ILE A 41 7.04 1.61 -11.55
N THR A 42 7.39 2.87 -11.31
CA THR A 42 6.74 3.71 -10.29
C THR A 42 5.29 4.01 -10.71
N TYR A 43 4.33 3.61 -9.87
CA TYR A 43 2.91 3.92 -10.04
C TYR A 43 2.46 5.06 -9.14
N LEU A 44 3.05 5.17 -7.96
CA LEU A 44 2.78 6.23 -7.01
C LEU A 44 4.07 6.75 -6.45
N LYS A 45 4.16 8.07 -6.31
CA LYS A 45 5.15 8.73 -5.50
C LYS A 45 4.55 9.96 -4.85
N GLU A 46 4.28 9.89 -3.56
CA GLU A 46 3.58 10.94 -2.83
C GLU A 46 4.15 11.19 -1.44
N LYS A 47 4.06 12.45 -1.00
CA LYS A 47 4.35 12.82 0.39
C LYS A 47 3.12 12.61 1.25
N TRP A 48 3.22 11.73 2.23
CA TRP A 48 2.15 11.46 3.15
C TRP A 48 2.44 12.18 4.47
N LYS A 49 1.56 13.12 4.83
CA LYS A 49 1.76 13.93 6.04
C LYS A 49 1.78 13.08 7.30
N ASP A 50 1.00 12.00 7.34
CA ASP A 50 0.76 11.18 8.52
C ASP A 50 1.17 9.72 8.32
N ILE A 51 2.40 9.47 7.86
CA ILE A 51 2.96 8.11 7.83
C ILE A 51 3.14 7.64 9.28
N PRO A 52 2.50 6.51 9.69
CA PRO A 52 2.72 5.98 11.03
C PRO A 52 4.19 5.60 11.23
N LEU A 53 4.73 5.77 12.44
CA LEU A 53 6.08 5.30 12.74
C LEU A 53 6.23 3.78 12.68
N ARG A 54 5.12 3.05 12.87
CA ARG A 54 5.05 1.59 12.80
C ARG A 54 3.80 1.19 12.04
N PHE A 55 4.00 0.56 10.89
CA PHE A 55 2.91 0.05 10.06
C PHE A 55 3.36 -1.21 9.29
N VAL A 56 2.39 -1.90 8.71
CA VAL A 56 2.59 -2.96 7.74
C VAL A 56 2.02 -2.48 6.40
N PRO A 57 2.81 -2.46 5.31
CA PRO A 57 2.25 -2.29 3.98
C PRO A 57 1.51 -3.58 3.60
N ALA A 58 0.22 -3.45 3.28
CA ALA A 58 -0.59 -4.54 2.79
C ALA A 58 -0.96 -4.26 1.33
N VAL A 59 -0.71 -5.22 0.46
CA VAL A 59 -1.07 -5.16 -0.96
C VAL A 59 -2.18 -6.17 -1.17
N CYS A 60 -3.34 -5.72 -1.65
CA CYS A 60 -4.45 -6.58 -2.00
C CYS A 60 -4.89 -6.34 -3.45
N THR A 61 -5.40 -7.38 -4.08
CA THR A 61 -5.86 -7.34 -5.47
C THR A 61 -7.37 -7.38 -5.45
N ARG A 62 -8.03 -6.36 -6.01
CA ARG A 62 -9.50 -6.30 -6.03
C ARG A 62 -10.07 -6.93 -7.30
N THR A 63 -9.35 -6.78 -8.41
CA THR A 63 -9.62 -7.43 -9.72
C THR A 63 -8.29 -7.76 -10.41
N ASN A 64 -8.31 -8.40 -11.59
CA ASN A 64 -7.10 -8.79 -12.35
C ASN A 64 -6.12 -7.63 -12.62
N ASN A 65 -6.62 -6.39 -12.65
CA ASN A 65 -5.84 -5.20 -12.96
C ASN A 65 -5.90 -4.14 -11.86
N GLU A 66 -6.67 -4.33 -10.78
CA GLU A 66 -6.77 -3.35 -9.71
C GLU A 66 -5.98 -3.84 -8.49
N CYS A 67 -4.96 -3.07 -8.14
CA CYS A 67 -4.16 -3.29 -6.94
C CYS A 67 -4.43 -2.17 -5.95
N GLU A 68 -4.72 -2.55 -4.71
CA GLU A 68 -4.92 -1.66 -3.58
C GLU A 68 -3.75 -1.82 -2.60
N VAL A 69 -3.10 -0.72 -2.23
CA VAL A 69 -2.07 -0.70 -1.19
C VAL A 69 -2.57 0.06 0.02
N HIS A 70 -2.47 -0.57 1.19
CA HIS A 70 -2.89 -0.05 2.49
C HIS A 70 -1.71 0.05 3.44
N LEU A 71 -1.65 1.13 4.21
CA LEU A 71 -0.74 1.23 5.36
C LEU A 71 -1.50 0.99 6.65
N LEU A 72 -1.31 -0.20 7.21
CA LEU A 72 -1.99 -0.61 8.44
C LEU A 72 -1.10 -0.28 9.63
N SER A 73 -1.51 0.72 10.43
CA SER A 73 -0.80 1.03 11.67
C SER A 73 -0.95 -0.10 12.68
N TYR A 74 0.05 -0.27 13.56
CA TYR A 74 0.00 -1.33 14.58
C TYR A 74 -1.16 -1.16 15.57
N SER A 75 -1.55 0.08 15.88
CA SER A 75 -2.73 0.34 16.71
C SER A 75 -4.02 -0.16 16.05
N HIS A 76 -4.13 0.00 14.73
CA HIS A 76 -5.26 -0.50 13.96
C HIS A 76 -5.22 -2.03 13.87
N LEU A 77 -4.06 -2.63 13.58
CA LEU A 77 -3.90 -4.09 13.54
C LEU A 77 -4.26 -4.76 14.86
N LYS A 78 -3.83 -4.17 15.98
CA LYS A 78 -4.18 -4.66 17.32
C LYS A 78 -5.70 -4.68 17.53
N HIS A 79 -6.38 -3.59 17.14
CA HIS A 79 -7.84 -3.53 17.24
C HIS A 79 -8.53 -4.62 16.41
N ILE A 80 -8.03 -4.94 15.21
CA ILE A 80 -8.60 -6.02 14.37
C ILE A 80 -8.42 -7.40 15.01
N ILE A 81 -7.25 -7.66 15.63
CA ILE A 81 -6.96 -8.96 16.25
C ILE A 81 -7.79 -9.17 17.53
N ASP A 82 -8.01 -8.09 18.29
CA ASP A 82 -8.70 -8.14 19.57
C ASP A 82 -10.25 -8.12 19.45
N SER A 83 -10.79 -7.94 18.23
CA SER A 83 -12.24 -7.89 17.92
C SER A 83 -12.78 -9.17 17.30
#